data_AF-M0BYR6-F1
#
_entry.id   AF-M0BYR6-F1
#
_cell.length_a   1.000
_cell.length_b   1.000
_cell.length_c   1.000
_cell.angle_alpha   90.00
_cell.angle_beta   90.00
_cell.angle_gamma   90.00
#
_symmetry.space_group_name_H-M   'P 1'
#
loop_
_entity.id
_entity.type
_entity.pdbx_description
1 polymer ?
#
loop_
_entity_poly.entity_id
_entity_poly.type
_entity_poly.pdbx_seq_one_letter_code
_entity_poly.pdbx_strand_id
1 'polypeptide(L)'
;MPDDNRFAGLSDAVEDDPGEGSDAESAADESSSKKTDSPTVEDDPSVSDSETGGDSSGSESDSSAETAESDADGEDDTGDNDPTAFPFDATEKKTVYVRPETLADLDDARALVDAQLRTDHDVRDLTGREFYDAVFRLAAGDTEGVIDEVLEAREE
;
A
#
# COMPACT_ATOMS: atom_id res chain seq x y z
N MET A 1 -18.12 26.85 32.71
CA MET A 1 -17.53 25.68 32.03
C MET A 1 -18.67 25.02 31.28
N PRO A 2 -18.58 24.78 29.97
CA PRO A 2 -19.60 24.03 29.26
C PRO A 2 -19.46 22.54 29.57
N ASP A 3 -20.53 21.92 30.07
CA ASP A 3 -20.61 20.51 30.50
C ASP A 3 -21.14 19.57 29.39
N ASP A 4 -21.10 19.99 28.13
CA ASP A 4 -21.61 19.18 27.02
C ASP A 4 -20.51 18.28 26.43
N ASN A 5 -20.23 17.19 27.14
CA ASN A 5 -19.45 16.07 26.62
C ASN A 5 -20.22 15.37 25.49
N ARG A 6 -19.96 15.81 24.25
CA ARG A 6 -20.51 15.23 23.00
C ARG A 6 -20.18 13.74 22.79
N PHE A 7 -19.29 13.17 23.59
CA PHE A 7 -18.91 11.77 23.53
C PHE A 7 -19.77 10.84 24.41
N ALA A 8 -20.62 11.39 25.29
CA ALA A 8 -21.43 10.59 26.22
C ALA A 8 -22.62 9.85 25.55
N GLY A 9 -22.90 10.10 24.26
CA GLY A 9 -23.99 9.47 23.52
C GLY A 9 -23.58 8.35 22.55
N LEU A 10 -22.28 8.06 22.41
CA LEU A 10 -21.78 7.09 21.42
C LEU A 10 -21.64 5.66 21.95
N SER A 11 -21.75 5.45 23.26
CA SER A 11 -21.67 4.11 23.87
C SER A 11 -23.00 3.35 23.92
N ASP A 12 -24.13 4.01 23.65
CA ASP A 12 -25.48 3.42 23.75
C ASP A 12 -25.97 2.79 22.43
N ALA A 13 -25.25 3.00 21.33
CA ALA A 13 -25.68 2.55 19.99
C ALA A 13 -25.09 1.19 19.55
N VAL A 14 -24.36 0.47 20.43
CA VAL A 14 -23.65 -0.78 20.07
C VAL A 14 -24.10 -2.03 20.83
N GLU A 15 -25.17 -1.95 21.62
CA GLU A 15 -25.70 -3.09 22.38
C GLU A 15 -27.21 -3.25 22.15
N ASP A 16 -27.60 -3.83 21.01
CA ASP A 16 -28.77 -4.73 20.92
C ASP A 16 -28.83 -5.43 19.54
N ASP A 17 -28.32 -6.66 19.44
CA ASP A 17 -28.83 -7.66 18.48
C ASP A 17 -28.68 -9.07 19.07
N PRO A 18 -29.75 -9.62 19.69
CA PRO A 18 -29.83 -11.04 20.03
C PRO A 18 -30.65 -11.78 18.95
N GLY A 19 -29.97 -12.37 17.96
CA GLY A 19 -30.56 -13.18 16.89
C GLY A 19 -30.09 -14.64 16.89
N GLU A 20 -30.97 -15.54 17.32
CA GLU A 20 -30.83 -17.01 17.38
C GLU A 20 -30.55 -17.73 16.04
N GLY A 21 -29.73 -18.80 16.13
CA GLY A 21 -30.14 -20.16 15.73
C GLY A 21 -29.74 -20.72 14.35
N SER A 22 -28.95 -21.80 14.33
CA SER A 22 -29.30 -23.08 13.66
C SER A 22 -28.20 -24.15 13.82
N ASP A 23 -28.53 -25.20 14.56
CA ASP A 23 -27.98 -26.56 14.48
C ASP A 23 -27.74 -27.06 13.04
N ALA A 24 -26.67 -27.84 12.85
CA ALA A 24 -26.66 -29.01 11.95
C ALA A 24 -25.44 -29.91 12.24
N GLU A 25 -25.63 -30.86 13.17
CA GLU A 25 -24.85 -32.09 13.29
C GLU A 25 -25.08 -32.98 12.06
N SER A 26 -24.03 -33.57 11.48
CA SER A 26 -24.10 -34.88 10.83
C SER A 26 -22.73 -35.54 10.67
N ALA A 27 -22.70 -36.83 11.01
CA ALA A 27 -21.55 -37.68 11.23
C ALA A 27 -21.21 -38.61 10.05
N ALA A 28 -19.99 -39.17 10.13
CA ALA A 28 -19.53 -40.49 9.64
C ALA A 28 -19.29 -40.72 8.14
N ASP A 29 -18.08 -41.21 7.80
CA ASP A 29 -17.77 -42.58 7.29
C ASP A 29 -16.32 -42.57 6.70
N GLU A 30 -15.28 -43.06 7.39
CA GLU A 30 -14.77 -44.43 7.47
C GLU A 30 -14.28 -45.09 6.15
N SER A 31 -12.97 -45.38 6.14
CA SER A 31 -12.30 -46.56 5.57
C SER A 31 -12.10 -46.74 4.04
N SER A 32 -10.83 -46.88 3.62
CA SER A 32 -10.22 -48.22 3.37
C SER A 32 -8.98 -48.24 2.42
N SER A 33 -7.83 -48.63 3.00
CA SER A 33 -6.70 -49.49 2.51
C SER A 33 -5.99 -49.20 1.16
N LYS A 34 -4.63 -49.23 1.05
CA LYS A 34 -3.78 -50.43 1.23
C LYS A 34 -2.25 -50.14 1.28
N LYS A 35 -1.56 -50.96 2.10
CA LYS A 35 -0.12 -51.12 2.45
C LYS A 35 0.89 -51.39 1.32
N THR A 36 2.17 -51.08 1.58
CA THR A 36 3.37 -51.98 1.64
C THR A 36 4.57 -51.23 2.28
N ASP A 37 4.98 -51.49 3.52
CA ASP A 37 6.07 -52.40 4.01
C ASP A 37 7.45 -51.71 4.30
N SER A 38 7.66 -51.30 5.57
CA SER A 38 8.81 -51.45 6.53
C SER A 38 10.33 -51.34 6.15
N PRO A 39 11.30 -51.14 7.11
CA PRO A 39 11.24 -50.51 8.45
C PRO A 39 12.50 -49.67 8.90
N THR A 40 12.33 -48.94 10.04
CA THR A 40 13.29 -48.61 11.14
C THR A 40 14.49 -47.68 10.92
N VAL A 41 14.44 -46.48 11.54
CA VAL A 41 15.42 -46.04 12.56
C VAL A 41 14.73 -45.09 13.55
N GLU A 42 14.88 -45.38 14.84
CA GLU A 42 14.46 -44.50 15.94
C GLU A 42 15.48 -43.38 16.14
N ASP A 43 15.03 -42.13 16.28
CA ASP A 43 15.71 -41.11 17.09
C ASP A 43 14.69 -40.01 17.47
N ASP A 44 14.27 -40.02 18.73
CA ASP A 44 13.61 -38.93 19.47
C ASP A 44 14.58 -38.59 20.62
N PRO A 45 14.91 -37.31 20.86
CA PRO A 45 14.17 -36.60 21.90
C PRO A 45 13.92 -35.10 21.67
N SER A 46 12.66 -34.71 21.94
CA SER A 46 12.28 -33.73 22.97
C SER A 46 12.54 -32.22 22.76
N VAL A 47 11.42 -31.53 22.50
CA VAL A 47 10.92 -30.22 23.02
C VAL A 47 11.71 -28.90 22.82
N SER A 48 11.08 -27.97 22.10
CA SER A 48 10.98 -26.56 22.52
C SER A 48 9.78 -25.88 21.87
N ASP A 49 8.75 -25.68 22.69
CA ASP A 49 7.73 -24.65 22.56
C ASP A 49 8.36 -23.28 22.28
N SER A 50 7.88 -22.59 21.26
CA SER A 50 7.83 -21.13 21.28
C SER A 50 6.71 -20.64 20.37
N GLU A 51 5.55 -20.49 21.00
CA GLU A 51 4.46 -19.64 20.57
C GLU A 51 4.98 -18.23 20.32
N THR A 52 4.81 -17.71 19.11
CA THR A 52 4.81 -16.25 18.90
C THR A 52 3.73 -15.94 17.87
N GLY A 53 2.55 -15.60 18.38
CA GLY A 53 1.48 -15.00 17.59
C GLY A 53 1.97 -13.69 16.99
N GLY A 54 2.12 -13.67 15.68
CA GLY A 54 2.30 -12.46 14.90
C GLY A 54 0.93 -11.86 14.58
N ASP A 55 0.37 -11.13 15.53
CA ASP A 55 -0.72 -10.19 15.28
C ASP A 55 -0.13 -8.98 14.55
N SER A 56 -0.04 -9.07 13.22
CA SER A 56 0.28 -7.90 12.39
C SER A 56 -0.96 -7.03 12.28
N SER A 57 -1.16 -6.20 13.30
CA SER A 57 -1.94 -4.97 13.22
C SER A 57 -1.26 -4.02 12.22
N GLY A 58 -1.62 -4.16 10.94
CA GLY A 58 -1.29 -3.22 9.88
C GLY A 58 -2.52 -2.38 9.54
N SER A 59 -2.94 -1.53 10.47
CA SER A 59 -3.95 -0.50 10.19
C SER A 59 -3.24 0.73 9.64
N GLU A 60 -2.94 0.70 8.34
CA GLU A 60 -2.61 1.90 7.58
C GLU A 60 -3.93 2.68 7.41
N SER A 61 -4.30 3.48 8.40
CA SER A 61 -5.31 4.52 8.21
C SER A 61 -4.70 5.59 7.32
N ASP A 62 -5.14 5.55 6.07
CA ASP A 62 -5.00 6.59 5.06
C ASP A 62 -5.10 7.99 5.68
N SER A 63 -4.03 8.77 5.49
CA SER A 63 -3.98 10.18 5.81
C SER A 63 -5.17 10.88 5.17
N SER A 64 -6.07 11.41 6.00
CA SER A 64 -7.06 12.38 5.56
C SER A 64 -6.35 13.50 4.82
N ALA A 65 -6.60 13.56 3.51
CA ALA A 65 -6.33 14.74 2.71
C ALA A 65 -7.21 15.86 3.26
N GLU A 66 -6.66 16.60 4.22
CA GLU A 66 -7.12 17.93 4.60
C GLU A 66 -7.07 18.76 3.33
N THR A 67 -8.24 18.90 2.70
CA THR A 67 -8.43 19.81 1.59
C THR A 67 -8.19 21.19 2.18
N ALA A 68 -7.07 21.80 1.82
CA ALA A 68 -6.76 23.16 2.19
C ALA A 68 -7.86 24.07 1.62
N GLU A 69 -8.81 24.44 2.46
CA GLU A 69 -9.73 25.54 2.23
C GLU A 69 -8.88 26.74 1.81
N SER A 70 -8.95 27.08 0.53
CA SER A 70 -8.22 28.20 -0.03
C SER A 70 -8.93 29.47 0.40
N ASP A 71 -8.50 30.04 1.51
CA ASP A 71 -8.81 31.41 1.92
C ASP A 71 -8.14 32.35 0.89
N ALA A 72 -8.90 32.67 -0.16
CA ALA A 72 -8.52 33.65 -1.16
C ALA A 72 -8.97 35.04 -0.68
N ASP A 73 -8.18 35.65 0.21
CA ASP A 73 -8.26 37.09 0.46
C ASP A 73 -6.87 37.61 0.88
N GLY A 74 -6.18 38.25 -0.07
CA GLY A 74 -4.84 38.77 0.13
C GLY A 74 -4.28 39.33 -1.17
N GLU A 75 -4.37 40.64 -1.30
CA GLU A 75 -4.01 41.46 -2.45
C GLU A 75 -2.66 41.11 -3.10
N ASP A 76 -2.64 41.18 -4.42
CA ASP A 76 -1.48 41.13 -5.32
C ASP A 76 -0.45 42.19 -4.90
N ASP A 77 0.68 41.76 -4.33
CA ASP A 77 1.91 42.54 -4.35
C ASP A 77 3.06 41.64 -4.79
N THR A 78 3.31 41.64 -6.11
CA THR A 78 4.57 41.31 -6.80
C THR A 78 5.66 40.67 -5.94
N GLY A 79 5.60 39.36 -5.75
CA GLY A 79 6.61 38.53 -5.07
C GLY A 79 8.00 38.48 -5.74
N ASP A 80 8.26 39.35 -6.72
CA ASP A 80 9.52 39.46 -7.46
C ASP A 80 10.47 40.54 -6.91
N ASN A 81 10.04 41.38 -5.95
CA ASN A 81 10.82 42.55 -5.52
C ASN A 81 11.09 42.67 -4.01
N ASP A 82 10.97 41.60 -3.21
CA ASP A 82 11.48 41.63 -1.83
C ASP A 82 13.01 41.46 -1.83
N PRO A 83 13.81 42.52 -1.56
CA PRO A 83 15.27 42.45 -1.60
C PRO A 83 15.87 41.65 -0.44
N THR A 84 15.03 41.19 0.50
CA THR A 84 15.43 40.36 1.65
C THR A 84 15.12 38.87 1.46
N ALA A 85 14.31 38.52 0.46
CA ALA A 85 14.04 37.14 0.10
C ALA A 85 15.12 36.61 -0.87
N PHE A 86 15.54 35.36 -0.68
CA PHE A 86 16.36 34.68 -1.69
C PHE A 86 15.49 34.47 -2.94
N PRO A 87 16.00 34.79 -4.15
CA PRO A 87 15.28 34.49 -5.37
C PRO A 87 15.10 32.97 -5.47
N PHE A 88 13.86 32.52 -5.63
CA PHE A 88 13.58 31.12 -5.89
C PHE A 88 13.54 30.90 -7.40
N ASP A 89 14.12 29.79 -7.86
CA ASP A 89 13.91 29.35 -9.22
C ASP A 89 12.46 28.86 -9.38
N ALA A 90 11.76 29.39 -10.38
CA ALA A 90 10.41 28.96 -10.68
C ALA A 90 10.42 27.48 -11.09
N THR A 91 9.77 26.63 -10.27
CA THR A 91 9.60 25.21 -10.60
C THR A 91 8.27 25.01 -11.34
N GLU A 92 8.34 24.59 -12.60
CA GLU A 92 7.15 24.25 -13.39
C GLU A 92 6.65 22.84 -13.04
N LYS A 93 5.40 22.75 -12.56
CA LYS A 93 4.71 21.47 -12.38
C LYS A 93 4.13 21.02 -13.72
N LYS A 94 4.54 19.84 -14.21
CA LYS A 94 3.94 19.18 -15.37
C LYS A 94 3.16 17.96 -14.88
N THR A 95 1.87 17.89 -15.24
CA THR A 95 0.99 16.76 -14.89
C THR A 95 0.74 15.90 -16.12
N VAL A 96 0.84 14.59 -15.98
CA VAL A 96 0.54 13.61 -17.03
C VAL A 96 -0.68 12.80 -16.58
N TYR A 97 -1.65 12.62 -17.47
CA TYR A 97 -2.82 11.77 -17.20
C TYR A 97 -2.51 10.34 -17.62
N VAL A 98 -2.58 9.43 -16.66
CA VAL A 98 -2.39 7.99 -16.84
C VAL A 98 -3.68 7.30 -16.39
N ARG A 99 -4.02 6.18 -17.03
CA ARG A 99 -5.19 5.39 -16.60
C ARG A 99 -4.93 4.81 -15.19
N PRO A 100 -5.96 4.70 -14.33
CA PRO A 100 -5.77 4.22 -12.96
C PRO A 100 -5.25 2.79 -12.91
N GLU A 101 -5.64 1.92 -13.84
CA GLU A 101 -5.13 0.56 -13.96
C GLU A 101 -3.60 0.54 -14.20
N THR A 102 -3.12 1.31 -15.17
CA THR A 102 -1.69 1.41 -15.48
C THR A 102 -0.87 2.02 -14.33
N LEU A 103 -1.48 2.93 -13.57
CA LEU A 103 -0.82 3.52 -12.40
C LEU A 103 -0.66 2.49 -11.27
N ALA A 104 -1.69 1.66 -11.02
CA ALA A 104 -1.63 0.59 -10.03
C ALA A 104 -0.54 -0.44 -10.37
N ASP A 105 -0.45 -0.87 -11.63
CA ASP A 105 0.59 -1.79 -12.08
C ASP A 105 2.00 -1.19 -11.90
N LEU A 106 2.16 0.12 -12.15
CA LEU A 106 3.43 0.82 -11.95
C LEU A 106 3.80 0.92 -10.47
N ASP A 107 2.84 1.12 -9.57
CA ASP A 107 3.07 1.18 -8.13
C ASP A 107 3.46 -0.21 -7.58
N ASP A 108 2.85 -1.29 -8.07
CA ASP A 108 3.27 -2.66 -7.76
C ASP A 108 4.70 -2.92 -8.27
N ALA A 109 5.02 -2.51 -9.49
CA ALA A 109 6.38 -2.61 -10.03
C ALA A 109 7.38 -1.81 -9.20
N ARG A 110 7.00 -0.62 -8.71
CA ARG A 110 7.83 0.20 -7.82
C ARG A 110 8.12 -0.53 -6.51
N ALA A 111 7.11 -1.16 -5.90
CA ALA A 111 7.29 -1.92 -4.66
C ALA A 111 8.27 -3.09 -4.86
N LEU A 112 8.20 -3.78 -6.00
CA LEU A 112 9.14 -4.83 -6.36
C LEU A 112 10.57 -4.29 -6.54
N VAL A 113 10.73 -3.15 -7.22
CA VAL A 113 12.04 -2.51 -7.39
C VAL A 113 12.62 -2.07 -6.04
N ASP A 114 11.82 -1.49 -5.15
CA ASP A 114 12.26 -1.12 -3.80
C ASP A 114 12.71 -2.34 -2.99
N ALA A 115 11.93 -3.43 -3.01
CA ALA A 115 12.30 -4.69 -2.37
C ALA A 115 13.60 -5.28 -2.93
N GLN A 116 13.82 -5.18 -4.24
CA GLN A 116 15.03 -5.67 -4.88
C GLN A 116 16.24 -4.79 -4.56
N LEU A 117 16.10 -3.47 -4.61
CA LEU A 117 17.13 -2.52 -4.17
C LEU A 117 17.54 -2.76 -2.71
N ARG A 118 16.56 -3.07 -1.86
CA ARG A 118 16.74 -3.42 -0.46
C ARG A 118 17.55 -4.70 -0.25
N THR A 119 17.34 -5.69 -1.11
CA THR A 119 17.91 -7.03 -0.97
C THR A 119 19.28 -7.14 -1.64
N ASP A 120 19.40 -6.64 -2.87
CA ASP A 120 20.57 -6.87 -3.73
C ASP A 120 21.59 -5.74 -3.64
N HIS A 121 21.14 -4.52 -3.31
CA HIS A 121 21.95 -3.31 -3.41
C HIS A 121 22.12 -2.55 -2.08
N ASP A 122 21.48 -3.01 -0.99
CA ASP A 122 21.41 -2.35 0.33
C ASP A 122 20.99 -0.87 0.24
N VAL A 123 20.20 -0.52 -0.77
CA VAL A 123 19.58 0.80 -0.90
C VAL A 123 18.26 0.77 -0.17
N ARG A 124 17.98 1.85 0.57
CA ARG A 124 16.77 2.04 1.37
C ARG A 124 16.10 3.35 0.96
N ASP A 125 14.82 3.48 1.28
CA ASP A 125 14.05 4.72 1.16
C ASP A 125 13.98 5.27 -0.27
N LEU A 126 13.61 4.43 -1.25
CA LEU A 126 13.46 4.85 -2.64
C LEU A 126 12.39 5.94 -2.79
N THR A 127 12.82 7.15 -3.12
CA THR A 127 11.90 8.27 -3.33
C THR A 127 11.14 8.10 -4.65
N GLY A 128 9.88 8.57 -4.69
CA GLY A 128 9.10 8.56 -5.93
C GLY A 128 9.81 9.33 -7.05
N ARG A 129 10.49 10.44 -6.71
CA ARG A 129 11.22 11.25 -7.68
C ARG A 129 12.32 10.45 -8.38
N GLU A 130 13.16 9.73 -7.62
CA GLU A 130 14.25 8.94 -8.19
C GLU A 130 13.74 7.81 -9.07
N PHE A 131 12.69 7.12 -8.61
CA PHE A 131 12.04 6.07 -9.39
C PHE A 131 11.48 6.60 -10.72
N TYR A 132 10.62 7.63 -10.70
CA TYR A 132 10.01 8.16 -11.92
C TYR A 132 11.05 8.78 -12.86
N ASP A 133 12.06 9.46 -12.32
CA ASP A 133 13.16 10.01 -13.12
C ASP A 133 13.98 8.91 -13.80
N ALA A 134 14.25 7.78 -13.13
CA ALA A 134 14.88 6.62 -13.73
C ALA A 134 14.01 5.97 -14.82
N VAL A 135 12.71 5.80 -14.57
CA VAL A 135 11.75 5.27 -15.55
C VAL A 135 11.68 6.16 -16.79
N PHE A 136 11.56 7.48 -16.63
CA PHE A 136 11.53 8.40 -17.78
C PHE A 136 12.84 8.43 -18.55
N ARG A 137 14.00 8.33 -17.86
CA ARG A 137 15.28 8.18 -18.55
C ARG A 137 15.38 6.86 -19.32
N LEU A 138 14.87 5.75 -18.76
CA LEU A 138 14.83 4.46 -19.42
C LEU A 138 13.97 4.52 -20.68
N ALA A 139 12.75 5.05 -20.58
CA ALA A 139 11.84 5.22 -21.72
C ALA A 139 12.41 6.16 -22.80
N ALA A 140 13.13 7.22 -22.40
CA ALA A 140 13.81 8.10 -23.34
C ALA A 140 15.03 7.42 -24.02
N GLY A 141 15.64 6.44 -23.37
CA GLY A 141 16.76 5.66 -23.90
C GLY A 141 16.34 4.52 -24.83
N ASP A 142 15.10 4.04 -24.71
CA ASP A 142 14.51 3.00 -25.53
C ASP A 142 13.19 3.45 -26.16
N THR A 143 13.29 4.28 -27.20
CA THR A 143 12.12 4.77 -27.92
C THR A 143 11.42 3.69 -28.73
N GLU A 144 12.11 2.60 -29.08
CA GLU A 144 11.51 1.49 -29.83
C GLU A 144 10.52 0.73 -28.96
N GLY A 145 10.92 0.35 -27.73
CA GLY A 145 10.01 -0.26 -26.76
C GLY A 145 8.79 0.60 -26.46
N VAL A 146 8.96 1.93 -26.37
CA VAL A 146 7.82 2.85 -26.18
C VAL A 146 6.88 2.87 -27.40
N ILE A 147 7.40 2.78 -28.62
CA ILE A 147 6.57 2.72 -29.83
C ILE A 147 5.75 1.43 -29.84
N ASP A 148 6.37 0.30 -29.52
CA ASP A 148 5.69 -1.00 -29.48
C ASP A 148 4.54 -0.99 -28.47
N GLU A 149 4.76 -0.50 -27.26
CA GLU A 149 3.73 -0.35 -26.22
C GLU A 149 2.57 0.56 -26.68
N VAL A 150 2.88 1.66 -27.36
CA VAL A 150 1.85 2.59 -27.87
C VAL A 150 1.01 1.96 -28.99
N LEU A 151 1.61 1.12 -29.83
CA LEU A 151 0.89 0.41 -30.88
C LEU A 151 0.00 -0.68 -30.29
N GLU A 152 0.50 -1.45 -29.32
CA GLU A 152 -0.28 -2.46 -28.59
C GLU A 152 -1.49 -1.82 -27.91
N ALA A 153 -1.30 -0.74 -27.15
CA ALA A 153 -2.38 -0.03 -26.48
C ALA A 153 -3.42 0.60 -27.42
N ARG A 154 -3.12 0.72 -28.73
CA ARG A 154 -4.08 1.19 -29.74
C ARG A 154 -4.89 0.06 -30.38
N GLU A 155 -4.38 -1.16 -30.32
CA GLU A 155 -5.06 -2.35 -30.84
C GLU A 155 -6.02 -2.95 -29.81
N GLU A 156 -5.93 -2.53 -28.55
CA GLU A 156 -6.84 -2.86 -27.45
C GLU A 156 -8.23 -2.20 -27.54
#